data_AF-A0A966KFH3-F1
#
_entry.id   AF-A0A966KFH3-F1
#
_cell.length_a   1.000
_cell.length_b   1.000
_cell.length_c   1.000
_cell.angle_alpha   90.00
_cell.angle_beta   90.00
_cell.angle_gamma   90.00
#
_symmetry.space_group_name_H-M   'P 1'
#
loop_
_entity.id
_entity.type
_entity.pdbx_description
1 polymer ?
#
loop_
_entity_poly.entity_id
_entity_poly.type
_entity_poly.pdbx_seq_one_letter_code
_entity_poly.pdbx_strand_id
1 'polypeptide(L)'
;MARSSLPQIKTPLPPEGGTGKMSRLIAEVRWMLLLAICLGLFAVLITYTKSDPAWSHASFEAPKNIGGRIGAWTADLMLYIFGVSAFW
;
A
#
# COMPACT_ATOMS: atom_id res chain seq x y z
N MET A 1 -54.19 -24.90 -38.54
CA MET A 1 -52.73 -24.71 -38.39
C MET A 1 -52.48 -24.12 -37.00
N ALA A 2 -52.39 -24.98 -35.97
CA ALA A 2 -52.24 -24.54 -34.58
C ALA A 2 -50.76 -24.45 -34.22
N ARG A 3 -50.27 -23.25 -33.89
CA ARG A 3 -48.92 -23.05 -33.37
C ARG A 3 -48.93 -23.43 -31.88
N SER A 4 -48.32 -24.56 -31.54
CA SER A 4 -48.08 -24.95 -30.15
C SER A 4 -47.05 -24.01 -29.54
N SER A 5 -47.49 -23.11 -28.67
CA SER A 5 -46.62 -22.26 -27.86
C SER A 5 -46.05 -23.08 -26.71
N LEU A 6 -44.83 -23.60 -26.88
CA LEU A 6 -44.11 -24.30 -25.81
C LEU A 6 -43.84 -23.34 -24.64
N PRO A 7 -44.00 -23.79 -23.37
CA PRO A 7 -43.68 -22.98 -22.21
C PRO A 7 -42.19 -22.65 -22.18
N GLN A 8 -41.85 -21.37 -22.10
CA GLN A 8 -40.47 -20.90 -21.99
C GLN A 8 -39.93 -21.28 -20.60
N ILE A 9 -39.07 -22.30 -20.56
CA ILE A 9 -38.29 -22.63 -19.36
C ILE A 9 -37.29 -21.49 -19.15
N LYS A 10 -37.58 -20.58 -18.21
CA LYS A 10 -36.59 -19.61 -17.73
C LYS A 10 -35.54 -20.38 -16.93
N THR A 11 -34.44 -20.73 -17.59
CA THR A 11 -33.22 -21.12 -16.87
C THR A 11 -32.83 -19.94 -15.97
N PRO A 12 -32.68 -20.12 -14.65
CA PRO A 12 -32.20 -19.04 -13.79
C PRO A 12 -30.82 -18.63 -14.29
N LEU A 13 -30.62 -17.34 -14.54
CA LEU A 13 -29.30 -16.81 -14.85
C LEU A 13 -28.35 -17.16 -13.69
N PRO A 14 -27.09 -17.53 -13.97
CA PRO A 14 -26.09 -17.71 -12.92
C PRO A 14 -26.08 -16.45 -12.04
N PRO A 15 -25.88 -16.57 -10.72
CA PRO A 15 -25.76 -15.39 -9.88
C PRO A 15 -24.58 -14.53 -10.37
N GLU A 16 -24.90 -13.37 -10.96
CA GLU A 16 -23.98 -12.36 -11.51
C GLU A 16 -23.08 -11.68 -10.43
N GLY A 17 -22.87 -12.32 -9.28
CA GLY A 17 -22.39 -11.67 -8.08
C GLY A 17 -21.38 -12.48 -7.30
N GLY A 18 -20.10 -12.16 -7.45
CA GLY A 18 -19.09 -12.61 -6.49
C GLY A 18 -17.71 -12.01 -6.73
N THR A 19 -17.12 -12.29 -7.89
CA THR A 19 -15.70 -12.03 -8.16
C THR A 19 -15.38 -10.57 -8.49
N GLY A 20 -16.21 -9.88 -9.29
CA GLY A 20 -15.92 -8.51 -9.75
C GLY A 20 -16.03 -7.42 -8.68
N LYS A 21 -16.85 -7.63 -7.64
CA LYS A 21 -17.02 -6.66 -6.54
C LYS A 21 -15.85 -6.76 -5.56
N MET A 22 -15.44 -7.97 -5.19
CA MET A 22 -14.31 -8.21 -4.30
C MET A 22 -12.98 -7.71 -4.90
N SER A 23 -12.74 -7.98 -6.19
CA SER A 23 -11.53 -7.49 -6.87
C SER A 23 -11.45 -5.97 -6.91
N ARG A 24 -12.58 -5.29 -7.12
CA ARG A 24 -12.66 -3.82 -7.10
C ARG A 24 -12.38 -3.25 -5.70
N LEU A 25 -12.95 -3.84 -4.65
CA LEU A 25 -12.71 -3.41 -3.26
C LEU A 25 -11.24 -3.62 -2.86
N ILE A 26 -10.64 -4.76 -3.22
CA ILE A 26 -9.21 -5.01 -2.97
C ILE A 26 -8.35 -3.97 -3.71
N ALA A 27 -8.68 -3.66 -4.96
CA ALA A 27 -7.96 -2.66 -5.73
C ALA A 27 -8.04 -1.26 -5.10
N GLU A 28 -9.20 -0.89 -4.55
CA GLU A 28 -9.44 0.39 -3.88
C GLU A 28 -8.64 0.51 -2.58
N VAL A 29 -8.70 -0.54 -1.73
CA VAL A 29 -7.90 -0.62 -0.50
C VAL A 29 -6.41 -0.59 -0.81
N ARG A 30 -5.96 -1.24 -1.89
CA ARG A 30 -4.55 -1.26 -2.30
C ARG A 30 -4.01 0.15 -2.53
N TRP A 31 -4.74 1.01 -3.24
CA TRP A 31 -4.26 2.38 -3.50
C TRP A 31 -4.21 3.22 -2.23
N MET A 32 -5.20 3.09 -1.35
CA MET A 32 -5.18 3.77 -0.05
C MET A 32 -4.01 3.30 0.83
N LEU A 33 -3.74 1.99 0.85
CA LEU A 33 -2.62 1.42 1.57
C LEU A 33 -1.28 1.92 1.02
N LEU A 34 -1.11 1.93 -0.31
CA LEU A 34 0.09 2.46 -0.96
C LEU A 34 0.29 3.94 -0.63
N LEU A 35 -0.78 4.74 -0.65
CA LEU A 35 -0.72 6.14 -0.26
C LEU A 35 -0.29 6.30 1.19
N ALA A 36 -0.87 5.53 2.11
CA ALA A 36 -0.51 5.56 3.53
C ALA A 36 0.96 5.17 3.76
N ILE A 37 1.45 4.14 3.06
CA ILE A 37 2.86 3.73 3.10
C ILE A 37 3.75 4.86 2.57
N CYS A 38 3.40 5.46 1.43
CA CYS A 38 4.16 6.55 0.84
C CYS A 38 4.27 7.75 1.80
N LEU A 39 3.16 8.16 2.42
CA LEU A 39 3.14 9.24 3.41
C LEU A 39 3.95 8.89 4.66
N GLY A 40 3.85 7.65 5.14
CA GLY A 40 4.63 7.17 6.28
C GLY A 40 6.14 7.20 6.01
N LEU A 41 6.55 6.73 4.82
CA LEU A 41 7.95 6.77 4.39
C LEU A 41 8.45 8.21 4.25
N PHE A 42 7.65 9.09 3.65
CA PHE A 42 8.01 10.50 3.50
C PHE A 42 8.18 11.21 4.85
N ALA A 43 7.28 10.97 5.80
CA ALA A 43 7.35 11.56 7.13
C ALA A 43 8.58 11.08 7.91
N VAL A 44 8.89 9.78 7.81
CA VAL A 44 10.11 9.20 8.36
C VAL A 44 11.36 9.79 7.68
N LEU A 45 11.35 9.99 6.37
CA LEU A 45 12.49 10.55 5.64
C LEU A 45 12.75 12.03 6.02
N ILE A 46 11.71 12.85 6.12
CA ILE A 46 11.84 14.27 6.52
C ILE A 46 12.33 14.42 7.95
N THR A 47 11.92 13.51 8.83
CA THR A 47 12.27 13.57 10.26
C THR A 47 13.59 12.87 10.59
N TYR A 48 14.30 12.36 9.59
CA TYR A 48 15.62 11.74 9.75
C TYR A 48 16.67 12.79 10.14
N THR A 49 17.47 12.45 11.15
CA THR A 49 18.63 13.23 11.59
C THR A 49 19.88 12.36 11.61
N LYS A 50 21.05 12.96 11.37
CA LYS A 50 22.34 12.24 11.38
C LYS A 50 22.71 11.69 12.77
N SER A 51 22.00 12.11 13.82
CA SER A 51 22.18 11.59 15.18
C SER A 51 21.33 10.35 15.44
N ASP A 52 20.40 10.00 14.55
CA ASP A 52 19.52 8.85 14.71
C ASP A 52 20.27 7.53 14.49
N PRO A 53 20.07 6.51 15.32
CA PRO A 53 20.71 5.21 15.15
C PRO A 53 20.32 4.60 13.80
N ALA A 54 21.32 4.25 13.01
CA ALA A 54 21.17 3.80 11.63
C ALA A 54 21.96 2.51 11.37
N TRP A 55 21.79 1.91 10.19
CA TRP A 55 22.62 0.78 9.77
C TRP A 55 24.00 1.26 9.32
N SER A 56 24.06 2.41 8.64
CA SER A 56 25.31 3.03 8.19
C SER A 56 26.14 3.65 9.31
N HIS A 57 25.52 4.03 10.43
CA HIS A 57 26.22 4.55 11.61
C HIS A 57 25.48 4.19 12.90
N ALA A 58 26.23 3.71 13.89
CA ALA A 58 25.69 3.35 15.19
C ALA A 58 25.72 4.59 16.10
N SER A 59 24.56 5.08 16.50
CA SER A 59 24.42 6.06 17.58
C SER A 59 23.81 5.41 18.82
N PHE A 60 24.20 5.89 20.00
CA PHE A 60 23.63 5.45 21.28
C PHE A 60 22.48 6.35 21.76
N GLU A 61 22.14 7.36 20.95
CA GLU A 61 21.09 8.32 21.26
C GLU A 61 19.70 7.77 20.92
N ALA A 62 18.68 8.28 21.61
CA ALA A 62 17.31 7.95 21.27
C ALA A 62 16.95 8.54 19.89
N PRO A 63 16.29 7.77 19.00
CA PRO A 63 15.90 8.26 17.69
C PRO A 63 14.89 9.40 17.84
N LYS A 64 15.16 10.52 17.16
CA LYS A 64 14.28 11.69 17.03
C LYS A 64 13.30 11.53 15.86
N ASN A 65 13.52 10.53 15.00
CA ASN A 65 12.62 10.16 13.93
C ASN A 65 11.22 9.76 14.46
N ILE A 66 10.15 10.17 13.78
CA ILE A 66 8.78 9.86 14.23
C ILE A 66 8.47 8.35 14.17
N GLY A 67 9.12 7.64 13.24
CA GLY A 67 9.05 6.18 13.14
C GLY A 67 9.97 5.46 14.13
N GLY A 68 10.59 6.21 15.05
CA GLY A 68 11.56 5.72 16.01
C GLY A 68 12.74 5.04 15.31
N ARG A 69 13.22 3.94 15.90
CA ARG A 69 14.40 3.22 15.43
C ARG A 69 14.20 2.57 14.05
N ILE A 70 12.99 2.05 13.80
CA ILE A 70 12.64 1.42 12.52
C ILE A 70 12.56 2.50 11.43
N GLY A 71 11.97 3.65 11.74
CA GLY A 71 11.93 4.80 10.85
C GLY A 71 13.33 5.29 10.48
N ALA A 72 14.19 5.51 11.48
CA ALA A 72 15.58 5.92 11.26
C ALA A 72 16.34 4.97 10.34
N TRP A 73 16.21 3.65 10.54
CA TRP A 73 16.81 2.64 9.66
C TRP A 73 16.25 2.67 8.24
N THR A 74 14.93 2.87 8.11
CA THR A 74 14.27 2.90 6.80
C THR A 74 14.70 4.12 5.99
N ALA A 75 14.75 5.29 6.62
CA ALA A 75 15.25 6.52 6.02
C ALA A 75 16.73 6.39 5.62
N ASP A 76 17.56 5.82 6.48
CA ASP A 76 18.98 5.57 6.19
C ASP A 76 19.15 4.67 4.95
N LEU A 77 18.36 3.60 4.85
CA LEU A 77 18.41 2.70 3.70
C LEU A 77 17.91 3.38 2.41
N MET A 78 16.85 4.20 2.50
CA MET A 78 16.37 4.97 1.35
C MET A 78 17.43 5.97 0.86
N LEU A 79 18.07 6.70 1.78
CA LEU A 79 19.18 7.60 1.45
C LEU A 79 20.40 6.85 0.93
N TYR A 80 20.65 5.62 1.38
CA TYR A 80 21.76 4.81 0.91
C TYR A 80 21.54 4.28 -0.53
N ILE A 81 20.33 3.81 -0.84
CA ILE A 81 20.00 3.22 -2.15
C ILE A 81 19.75 4.31 -3.19
N PHE A 82 18.95 5.33 -2.85
CA PHE A 82 18.50 6.35 -3.79
C PHE A 82 19.31 7.65 -3.72
N GLY A 83 20.10 7.85 -2.65
CA GLY A 83 20.84 9.09 -2.45
C GLY A 83 19.91 10.29 -2.31
N VAL A 84 20.31 11.42 -2.89
CA VAL A 84 19.54 12.66 -2.85
C VAL A 84 18.21 12.52 -3.62
N SER A 85 18.14 11.61 -4.60
CA SER A 85 16.89 11.28 -5.32
C SER A 85 15.82 10.65 -4.43
N ALA A 86 16.13 10.27 -3.19
CA ALA A 86 15.09 9.89 -2.22
C ALA A 86 14.11 11.04 -1.92
N PHE A 87 14.51 12.29 -2.18
CA PHE A 87 13.69 13.48 -1.91
C PHE A 87 12.82 13.96 -3.10
N TRP A 88 13.02 13.50 -4.34
CA TRP A 88 12.29 14.00 -5.52
C TRP A 88 12.01 12.95 -6.60
#